data_AF-A0A0G1VFR0-F1
#
_entry.id   AF-A0A0G1VFR0-F1
#
_cell.length_a   1.000
_cell.length_b   1.000
_cell.length_c   1.000
_cell.angle_alpha   90.00
_cell.angle_beta   90.00
_cell.angle_gamma   90.00
#
_symmetry.space_group_name_H-M   'P 1'
#
loop_
_entity.id
_entity.type
_entity.pdbx_description
1 polymer ?
#
loop_
_entity_poly.entity_id
_entity_poly.type
_entity_poly.pdbx_seq_one_letter_code
_entity_poly.pdbx_strand_id
1 'polypeptide(L)'
;MFTNGTLTSSFPLLTEAIGDTSIAVTDTATGNITATVDGATSTVTAAGKFGVGLTPAFPVDITGNQASNPTSQLHISANNSSDGAYLTSIGGSTAQLSGGMERTAGAWTARATSGSVITVSSGGVTFTGDTSLTAGNTFTPTSRIGIRADGGFRIYGSSEAGTVPDPVQPTCDANSRGTFWLHKADATTTTPDHLDFCGHTNVANTYAWKTVVTWP
;
A
#
# COMPACT_ATOMS: atom_id res chain seq x y z
N MET A 1 26.61 -52.47 -37.11
CA MET A 1 25.32 -53.20 -37.15
C MET A 1 25.24 -53.98 -35.85
N PHE A 2 24.49 -53.49 -34.86
CA PHE A 2 24.25 -54.23 -33.62
C PHE A 2 22.74 -54.36 -33.42
N THR A 3 22.29 -55.59 -33.19
CA THR A 3 20.89 -56.01 -33.02
C THR A 3 20.49 -55.99 -31.55
N ASN A 4 19.27 -55.53 -31.29
CA ASN A 4 18.70 -55.31 -29.97
C ASN A 4 18.08 -56.60 -29.40
N GLY A 5 18.27 -56.85 -28.10
CA GLY A 5 17.61 -57.91 -27.34
C GLY A 5 16.83 -57.30 -26.16
N THR A 6 15.55 -57.64 -26.05
CA THR A 6 14.57 -57.01 -25.14
C THR A 6 14.65 -57.60 -23.72
N LEU A 7 14.57 -56.74 -22.71
CA LEU A 7 14.27 -57.09 -21.31
C LEU A 7 12.89 -56.56 -20.93
N THR A 8 12.10 -57.36 -20.20
CA THR A 8 10.75 -57.05 -19.72
C THR A 8 10.66 -57.17 -18.20
N SER A 9 10.37 -56.10 -17.48
CA SER A 9 9.75 -56.13 -16.14
C SER A 9 9.16 -54.77 -15.75
N SER A 10 8.23 -54.79 -14.81
CA SER A 10 7.07 -53.90 -14.69
C SER A 10 7.08 -53.08 -13.38
N PHE A 11 6.98 -51.74 -13.52
CA PHE A 11 6.68 -50.63 -12.57
C PHE A 11 7.65 -50.35 -11.39
N PRO A 12 7.86 -49.08 -10.95
CA PRO A 12 7.00 -47.89 -11.15
C PRO A 12 7.72 -46.68 -11.75
N LEU A 13 6.95 -45.66 -12.16
CA LEU A 13 7.45 -44.35 -12.63
C LEU A 13 8.69 -43.89 -11.83
N LEU A 14 9.82 -43.80 -12.52
CA LEU A 14 11.01 -43.13 -12.02
C LEU A 14 10.95 -41.67 -12.50
N THR A 15 10.90 -40.72 -11.56
CA THR A 15 11.14 -39.30 -11.85
C THR A 15 12.63 -39.08 -11.75
N GLU A 16 13.30 -39.13 -12.89
CA GLU A 16 14.71 -38.81 -12.99
C GLU A 16 14.84 -37.42 -13.59
N ALA A 17 15.60 -36.54 -12.92
CA ALA A 17 15.90 -35.21 -13.44
C ALA A 17 16.80 -35.37 -14.67
N ILE A 18 16.21 -35.29 -15.85
CA ILE A 18 16.95 -35.38 -17.11
C ILE A 18 17.52 -33.99 -17.43
N GLY A 19 18.46 -33.51 -16.61
CA GLY A 19 19.04 -32.17 -16.71
C GLY A 19 18.30 -31.07 -15.93
N ASP A 20 18.90 -29.87 -15.90
CA ASP A 20 18.66 -28.81 -14.89
C ASP A 20 17.31 -28.06 -15.03
N THR A 21 16.46 -28.38 -16.02
CA THR A 21 15.30 -27.53 -16.37
C THR A 21 13.99 -28.27 -16.67
N SER A 22 13.93 -29.59 -16.56
CA SER A 22 12.67 -30.32 -16.73
C SER A 22 12.56 -31.58 -15.88
N ILE A 23 11.33 -31.89 -15.47
CA ILE A 23 11.00 -33.14 -14.79
C ILE A 23 10.22 -33.99 -15.79
N ALA A 24 10.85 -35.03 -16.33
CA ALA A 24 10.18 -35.96 -17.22
C ALA A 24 9.41 -37.00 -16.42
N VAL A 25 8.20 -37.30 -16.89
CA VAL A 25 7.35 -38.38 -16.40
C VAL A 25 7.40 -39.48 -17.46
N THR A 26 8.17 -40.52 -17.18
CA THR A 26 8.49 -41.58 -18.15
C THR A 26 7.64 -42.82 -17.90
N ASP A 27 7.03 -43.37 -18.96
CA ASP A 27 6.42 -44.70 -18.89
C ASP A 27 7.52 -45.76 -19.01
N THR A 28 7.73 -46.47 -17.91
CA THR A 28 8.77 -47.50 -17.77
C THR A 28 8.56 -48.71 -18.68
N ALA A 29 7.33 -48.98 -19.15
CA ALA A 29 7.05 -50.15 -19.97
C ALA A 29 7.42 -49.94 -21.44
N THR A 30 7.20 -48.73 -21.95
CA THR A 30 7.51 -48.37 -23.34
C THR A 30 8.83 -47.59 -23.47
N GLY A 31 9.37 -47.11 -22.35
CA GLY A 31 10.54 -46.23 -22.31
C GLY A 31 10.26 -44.83 -22.84
N ASN A 32 9.01 -44.53 -23.21
CA ASN A 32 8.63 -43.27 -23.79
C ASN A 32 8.30 -42.26 -22.68
N ILE A 33 8.70 -41.01 -22.91
CA ILE A 33 8.25 -39.88 -22.09
C ILE A 33 6.75 -39.70 -22.38
N THR A 34 5.92 -39.83 -21.35
CA THR A 34 4.45 -39.72 -21.50
C THR A 34 3.93 -38.35 -21.12
N ALA A 35 4.67 -37.65 -20.25
CA ALA A 35 4.54 -36.24 -20.03
C ALA A 35 5.92 -35.67 -19.72
N THR A 36 6.23 -34.51 -20.27
CA THR A 36 7.35 -33.70 -19.78
C THR A 36 6.74 -32.56 -19.00
N VAL A 37 7.09 -32.40 -17.73
CA VAL A 37 6.94 -31.11 -17.06
C VAL A 37 8.13 -30.27 -17.52
N ASP A 38 8.05 -29.84 -18.77
CA ASP A 38 9.01 -28.89 -19.33
C ASP A 38 8.77 -27.52 -18.71
N GLY A 39 9.84 -26.85 -18.32
CA GLY A 39 9.77 -25.42 -18.10
C GLY A 39 9.36 -24.97 -16.70
N ALA A 40 9.33 -25.85 -15.68
CA ALA A 40 9.65 -25.39 -14.32
C ALA A 40 11.15 -25.06 -14.25
N THR A 41 11.53 -24.10 -15.10
CA THR A 41 12.73 -23.31 -15.05
C THR A 41 12.57 -22.42 -13.82
N SER A 42 12.38 -22.94 -12.60
CA SER A 42 12.34 -22.16 -11.36
C SER A 42 13.53 -22.54 -10.50
N THR A 43 14.60 -21.78 -10.66
CA THR A 43 15.84 -21.92 -9.92
C THR A 43 15.75 -21.06 -8.68
N VAL A 44 15.38 -21.72 -7.60
CA VAL A 44 15.54 -21.17 -6.26
C VAL A 44 16.92 -21.58 -5.78
N THR A 45 17.77 -20.58 -5.60
CA THR A 45 19.18 -20.77 -5.25
C THR A 45 19.34 -21.04 -3.78
N ALA A 46 20.46 -21.64 -3.36
CA ALA A 46 20.78 -21.79 -1.94
C ALA A 46 20.82 -20.43 -1.19
N ALA A 47 20.91 -19.29 -1.91
CA ALA A 47 20.88 -17.92 -1.38
C ALA A 47 19.50 -17.24 -1.48
N GLY A 48 18.43 -18.00 -1.74
CA GLY A 48 17.03 -17.55 -1.58
C GLY A 48 16.52 -16.60 -2.65
N LYS A 49 17.21 -16.51 -3.78
CA LYS A 49 16.80 -15.60 -4.83
C LYS A 49 15.88 -16.36 -5.76
N PHE A 50 14.66 -15.87 -5.82
CA PHE A 50 13.64 -16.44 -6.67
C PHE A 50 14.02 -16.13 -8.11
N GLY A 51 14.55 -17.15 -8.78
CA GLY A 51 14.90 -17.14 -10.17
C GLY A 51 14.00 -18.11 -10.91
N VAL A 52 13.70 -17.76 -12.14
CA VAL A 52 13.12 -18.71 -13.07
C VAL A 52 14.15 -19.02 -14.18
N GLY A 53 14.90 -20.14 -14.07
CA GLY A 53 15.78 -20.76 -15.09
C GLY A 53 17.29 -20.63 -14.86
N LEU A 54 17.71 -19.75 -13.93
CA LEU A 54 19.10 -19.45 -13.48
C LEU A 54 19.21 -19.00 -12.00
N THR A 55 20.40 -19.03 -11.39
CA THR A 55 20.67 -18.67 -9.97
C THR A 55 20.83 -17.15 -9.75
N PRO A 56 19.94 -16.40 -9.03
CA PRO A 56 20.11 -14.93 -8.97
C PRO A 56 21.25 -14.41 -8.07
N ALA A 57 21.50 -13.09 -8.07
CA ALA A 57 22.56 -12.36 -7.31
C ALA A 57 22.05 -11.55 -6.08
N PHE A 58 20.86 -10.99 -6.20
CA PHE A 58 19.93 -10.49 -5.18
C PHE A 58 18.53 -10.92 -5.67
N PRO A 59 17.52 -11.03 -4.81
CA PRO A 59 16.17 -11.41 -5.23
C PRO A 59 15.46 -10.29 -6.02
N VAL A 60 14.38 -10.64 -6.72
CA VAL A 60 13.48 -9.76 -7.53
C VAL A 60 13.17 -8.41 -6.85
N ASP A 61 13.10 -7.35 -7.67
CA ASP A 61 12.78 -5.97 -7.27
C ASP A 61 11.79 -5.31 -8.25
N ILE A 62 10.70 -4.67 -7.80
CA ILE A 62 9.54 -4.29 -8.64
C ILE A 62 9.51 -2.78 -8.94
N THR A 63 9.56 -2.42 -10.24
CA THR A 63 9.85 -1.05 -10.75
C THR A 63 8.93 -0.61 -11.91
N GLY A 64 8.58 0.69 -12.01
CA GLY A 64 7.56 1.21 -12.94
C GLY A 64 8.07 2.27 -13.92
N ASN A 65 7.66 2.16 -15.20
CA ASN A 65 8.08 3.04 -16.28
C ASN A 65 7.17 4.27 -16.41
N GLN A 66 7.75 5.41 -16.80
CA GLN A 66 7.17 6.75 -16.94
C GLN A 66 7.24 7.62 -15.67
N ALA A 67 8.35 8.35 -15.52
CA ALA A 67 8.46 9.49 -14.60
C ALA A 67 7.32 10.51 -14.76
N SER A 68 6.67 10.55 -15.92
CA SER A 68 5.54 11.42 -16.24
C SER A 68 4.17 10.73 -16.15
N ASN A 69 4.08 9.40 -16.08
CA ASN A 69 2.80 8.68 -16.13
C ASN A 69 2.80 7.33 -15.39
N PRO A 70 3.11 7.31 -14.09
CA PRO A 70 3.30 6.08 -13.35
C PRO A 70 2.01 5.26 -13.24
N THR A 71 2.15 3.96 -13.39
CA THR A 71 1.13 2.94 -13.10
C THR A 71 1.60 2.08 -11.94
N SER A 72 0.66 1.64 -11.10
CA SER A 72 0.94 0.73 -9.98
C SER A 72 1.76 -0.49 -10.44
N GLN A 73 2.81 -0.85 -9.71
CA GLN A 73 3.75 -1.90 -10.13
C GLN A 73 3.48 -3.26 -9.49
N LEU A 74 2.88 -3.27 -8.30
CA LEU A 74 2.44 -4.48 -7.64
C LEU A 74 0.97 -4.35 -7.27
N HIS A 75 0.19 -5.39 -7.55
CA HIS A 75 -1.22 -5.49 -7.21
C HIS A 75 -1.44 -6.75 -6.37
N ILE A 76 -2.23 -6.60 -5.31
CA ILE A 76 -2.62 -7.67 -4.39
C ILE A 76 -4.14 -7.61 -4.24
N SER A 77 -4.84 -8.65 -4.71
CA SER A 77 -6.30 -8.76 -4.66
C SER A 77 -6.77 -10.03 -3.93
N ALA A 78 -7.99 -9.97 -3.38
CA ALA A 78 -8.59 -11.07 -2.61
C ALA A 78 -9.48 -12.00 -3.46
N ASN A 79 -9.85 -11.58 -4.67
CA ASN A 79 -10.98 -12.14 -5.43
C ASN A 79 -10.73 -12.14 -6.95
N ASN A 80 -9.46 -12.18 -7.40
CA ASN A 80 -9.09 -12.11 -8.83
C ASN A 80 -9.70 -10.92 -9.59
N SER A 81 -10.02 -9.84 -8.88
CA SER A 81 -10.56 -8.60 -9.43
C SER A 81 -9.54 -7.47 -9.25
N SER A 82 -9.78 -6.34 -9.91
CA SER A 82 -8.92 -5.15 -9.87
C SER A 82 -9.09 -4.31 -8.60
N ASP A 83 -9.93 -4.72 -7.67
CA ASP A 83 -9.95 -4.18 -6.31
C ASP A 83 -8.78 -4.76 -5.48
N GLY A 84 -8.50 -4.11 -4.35
CA GLY A 84 -7.40 -4.49 -3.47
C GLY A 84 -6.32 -3.43 -3.34
N ALA A 85 -5.10 -3.88 -3.07
CA ALA A 85 -3.97 -3.02 -2.72
C ALA A 85 -2.97 -2.91 -3.87
N TYR A 86 -2.36 -1.74 -3.99
CA TYR A 86 -1.35 -1.46 -4.99
C TYR A 86 -0.12 -0.79 -4.37
N LEU A 87 1.07 -1.17 -4.83
CA LEU A 87 2.30 -0.44 -4.57
C LEU A 87 2.72 0.30 -5.82
N THR A 88 2.99 1.60 -5.65
CA THR A 88 3.33 2.53 -6.73
C THR A 88 4.50 3.41 -6.33
N SER A 89 5.57 3.45 -7.12
CA SER A 89 6.53 4.55 -7.11
C SER A 89 6.25 5.50 -8.28
N ILE A 90 6.33 6.81 -8.03
CA ILE A 90 6.01 7.87 -9.01
C ILE A 90 7.16 8.83 -9.31
N GLY A 91 8.32 8.61 -8.69
CA GLY A 91 9.49 9.49 -8.81
C GLY A 91 10.64 8.99 -7.95
N GLY A 92 11.83 9.57 -8.13
CA GLY A 92 13.07 9.11 -7.49
C GLY A 92 13.10 9.18 -5.96
N SER A 93 12.10 9.80 -5.33
CA SER A 93 11.97 9.85 -3.88
C SER A 93 10.53 9.65 -3.45
N THR A 94 9.80 8.76 -4.13
CA THR A 94 8.39 8.52 -3.84
C THR A 94 8.03 7.04 -3.77
N ALA A 95 7.26 6.67 -2.74
CA ALA A 95 6.60 5.38 -2.62
C ALA A 95 5.14 5.61 -2.18
N GLN A 96 4.22 4.86 -2.77
CA GLN A 96 2.79 4.94 -2.49
C GLN A 96 2.24 3.54 -2.27
N LEU A 97 1.49 3.38 -1.19
CA LEU A 97 0.64 2.21 -0.93
C LEU A 97 -0.81 2.68 -1.01
N SER A 98 -1.60 2.08 -1.89
CA SER A 98 -3.01 2.40 -2.03
C SER A 98 -3.91 1.19 -1.85
N GLY A 99 -5.13 1.43 -1.39
CA GLY A 99 -6.21 0.44 -1.29
C GLY A 99 -7.47 0.96 -1.98
N GLY A 100 -8.11 0.12 -2.78
CA GLY A 100 -9.33 0.49 -3.53
C GLY A 100 -9.09 1.52 -4.63
N MET A 101 -7.83 1.84 -4.92
CA MET A 101 -7.40 2.84 -5.89
C MET A 101 -6.16 2.31 -6.61
N GLU A 102 -6.18 2.39 -7.93
CA GLU A 102 -5.02 2.09 -8.76
C GLU A 102 -4.52 3.38 -9.39
N ARG A 103 -3.20 3.55 -9.48
CA ARG A 103 -2.66 4.58 -10.35
C ARG A 103 -2.53 4.02 -11.75
N THR A 104 -3.17 4.65 -12.73
CA THR A 104 -3.16 4.22 -14.13
C THR A 104 -2.82 5.43 -14.97
N ALA A 105 -1.67 5.40 -15.65
CA ALA A 105 -1.23 6.52 -16.51
C ALA A 105 -1.33 7.86 -15.78
N GLY A 106 -0.65 7.96 -14.63
CA GLY A 106 -0.52 9.21 -13.85
C GLY A 106 -1.75 9.65 -13.08
N ALA A 107 -2.95 9.18 -13.46
CA ALA A 107 -4.22 9.44 -12.81
C ALA A 107 -4.57 8.34 -11.79
N TRP A 108 -5.40 8.70 -10.79
CA TRP A 108 -5.97 7.73 -9.87
C TRP A 108 -7.31 7.23 -10.38
N THR A 109 -7.45 5.92 -10.49
CA THR A 109 -8.67 5.24 -10.90
C THR A 109 -9.26 4.52 -9.70
N ALA A 110 -10.53 4.77 -9.41
CA ALA A 110 -11.22 4.06 -8.33
C ALA A 110 -11.42 2.61 -8.71
N ARG A 111 -11.07 1.69 -7.82
CA ARG A 111 -11.34 0.25 -7.96
C ARG A 111 -12.41 -0.23 -6.99
N ALA A 112 -12.77 0.61 -6.00
CA ALA A 112 -13.87 0.41 -5.08
C ALA A 112 -14.61 1.74 -4.81
N THR A 113 -15.72 1.69 -4.04
CA THR A 113 -16.49 2.88 -3.63
C THR A 113 -15.80 3.74 -2.57
N SER A 114 -14.69 3.26 -2.05
CA SER A 114 -13.81 3.98 -1.15
C SER A 114 -12.36 3.62 -1.47
N GLY A 115 -11.44 4.46 -1.04
CA GLY A 115 -10.04 4.09 -1.06
C GLY A 115 -9.16 5.04 -0.29
N SER A 116 -7.90 4.67 -0.20
CA SER A 116 -6.90 5.38 0.57
C SER A 116 -5.53 5.26 -0.07
N VAL A 117 -4.67 6.24 0.23
CA VAL A 117 -3.27 6.23 -0.20
C VAL A 117 -2.40 6.73 0.94
N ILE A 118 -1.31 6.03 1.22
CA ILE A 118 -0.17 6.53 1.98
C ILE A 118 0.92 6.85 0.97
N THR A 119 1.39 8.10 0.96
CA THR A 119 2.48 8.55 0.09
C THR A 119 3.65 9.00 0.93
N VAL A 120 4.81 8.41 0.72
CA VAL A 120 6.10 8.93 1.19
C VAL A 120 6.73 9.65 0.02
N SER A 121 7.02 10.94 0.12
CA SER A 121 7.60 11.73 -0.98
C SER A 121 8.49 12.86 -0.46
N SER A 122 9.70 12.99 -1.02
CA SER A 122 10.57 14.16 -0.83
C SER A 122 10.80 14.55 0.64
N GLY A 123 10.97 13.55 1.52
CA GLY A 123 11.15 13.75 2.96
C GLY A 123 9.87 13.92 3.77
N GLY A 124 8.70 13.91 3.13
CA GLY A 124 7.39 13.97 3.78
C GLY A 124 6.58 12.68 3.66
N VAL A 125 5.48 12.62 4.42
CA VAL A 125 4.49 11.55 4.40
C VAL A 125 3.11 12.17 4.31
N THR A 126 2.21 11.64 3.48
CA THR A 126 0.84 12.13 3.33
C THR A 126 -0.14 10.96 3.30
N PHE A 127 -1.27 11.14 3.98
CA PHE A 127 -2.37 10.21 4.08
C PHE A 127 -3.58 10.78 3.35
N THR A 128 -4.23 9.95 2.54
CA THR A 128 -5.41 10.28 1.75
C THR A 128 -6.50 9.26 2.03
N GLY A 129 -7.75 9.72 2.08
CA GLY A 129 -8.93 8.87 2.18
C GLY A 129 -10.13 9.52 1.49
N ASP A 130 -10.78 8.76 0.62
CA ASP A 130 -11.95 9.19 -0.14
C ASP A 130 -13.04 8.10 -0.13
N THR A 131 -14.29 8.53 -0.11
CA THR A 131 -15.49 7.67 -0.12
C THR A 131 -16.45 8.13 -1.22
N SER A 132 -17.50 7.34 -1.48
CA SER A 132 -18.50 7.63 -2.51
C SER A 132 -17.90 7.71 -3.92
N LEU A 133 -16.83 6.95 -4.16
CA LEU A 133 -16.20 6.82 -5.46
C LEU A 133 -17.03 5.91 -6.37
N THR A 134 -16.88 6.07 -7.68
CA THR A 134 -17.45 5.16 -8.69
C THR A 134 -16.32 4.35 -9.30
N ALA A 135 -16.35 3.02 -9.16
CA ALA A 135 -15.31 2.16 -9.71
C ALA A 135 -15.17 2.33 -11.23
N GLY A 136 -13.93 2.36 -11.71
CA GLY A 136 -13.57 2.62 -13.11
C GLY A 136 -13.36 4.10 -13.45
N ASN A 137 -13.86 5.03 -12.65
CA ASN A 137 -13.68 6.47 -12.90
C ASN A 137 -12.36 6.97 -12.34
N THR A 138 -11.76 7.92 -13.05
CA THR A 138 -10.62 8.68 -12.55
C THR A 138 -11.06 9.76 -11.56
N PHE A 139 -10.23 10.06 -10.57
CA PHE A 139 -10.47 11.11 -9.59
C PHE A 139 -9.15 11.71 -9.07
N THR A 140 -9.24 12.82 -8.33
CA THR A 140 -8.09 13.40 -7.61
C THR A 140 -8.23 13.07 -6.13
N PRO A 141 -7.30 12.29 -5.55
CA PRO A 141 -7.41 11.93 -4.14
C PRO A 141 -7.25 13.14 -3.22
N THR A 142 -7.99 13.15 -2.11
CA THR A 142 -7.95 14.26 -1.15
C THR A 142 -7.06 13.93 0.04
N SER A 143 -5.93 14.62 0.19
CA SER A 143 -5.10 14.50 1.39
C SER A 143 -5.89 14.86 2.65
N ARG A 144 -5.67 14.12 3.74
CA ARG A 144 -6.31 14.30 5.06
C ARG A 144 -5.30 14.64 6.14
N ILE A 145 -4.10 14.07 6.08
CA ILE A 145 -3.03 14.30 7.08
C ILE A 145 -1.67 14.27 6.35
N GLY A 146 -0.67 15.02 6.82
CA GLY A 146 0.69 14.87 6.36
C GLY A 146 1.76 15.41 7.30
N ILE A 147 2.96 14.88 7.13
CA ILE A 147 4.21 15.38 7.71
C ILE A 147 5.04 15.94 6.55
N ARG A 148 5.48 17.18 6.68
CA ARG A 148 6.29 17.88 5.69
C ARG A 148 7.78 17.57 5.90
N ALA A 149 8.58 17.83 4.87
CA ALA A 149 10.03 17.64 4.91
C ALA A 149 10.75 18.50 5.96
N ASP A 150 10.13 19.61 6.39
CA ASP A 150 10.59 20.48 7.48
C ASP A 150 10.17 20.00 8.88
N GLY A 151 9.52 18.83 8.97
CA GLY A 151 9.01 18.26 10.22
C GLY A 151 7.62 18.78 10.62
N GLY A 152 7.02 19.69 9.84
CA GLY A 152 5.69 20.22 10.14
C GLY A 152 4.59 19.16 9.98
N PHE A 153 3.71 19.04 10.97
CA PHE A 153 2.50 18.23 10.89
C PHE A 153 1.32 19.05 10.38
N ARG A 154 0.50 18.47 9.49
CA ARG A 154 -0.67 19.11 8.90
C ARG A 154 -1.85 18.16 8.86
N ILE A 155 -3.03 18.66 9.22
CA ILE A 155 -4.32 18.03 8.94
C ILE A 155 -4.96 18.84 7.80
N TYR A 156 -5.50 18.15 6.80
CA TYR A 156 -6.05 18.71 5.58
C TYR A 156 -7.56 18.47 5.52
N GLY A 157 -8.31 19.50 5.16
CA GLY A 157 -9.68 19.35 4.69
C GLY A 157 -10.68 18.84 5.72
N SER A 158 -10.31 18.75 7.00
CA SER A 158 -11.35 18.87 8.00
C SER A 158 -11.69 20.35 8.10
N SER A 159 -12.98 20.66 8.05
CA SER A 159 -13.50 21.84 8.74
C SER A 159 -13.05 21.88 10.22
N GLU A 160 -12.49 20.80 10.77
CA GLU A 160 -11.82 20.75 12.08
C GLU A 160 -10.33 21.16 12.06
N ALA A 161 -9.70 21.35 10.89
CA ALA A 161 -8.32 21.80 10.76
C ALA A 161 -8.15 22.70 9.54
N GLY A 162 -8.85 23.84 9.58
CA GLY A 162 -8.41 25.06 8.93
C GLY A 162 -8.80 25.21 7.46
N THR A 163 -10.03 25.66 7.24
CA THR A 163 -10.23 26.96 6.54
C THR A 163 -11.29 27.85 7.20
N VAL A 164 -11.99 27.36 8.22
CA VAL A 164 -12.72 28.17 9.19
C VAL A 164 -12.48 27.48 10.54
N PRO A 165 -11.95 28.14 11.59
CA PRO A 165 -12.14 27.61 12.95
C PRO A 165 -13.64 27.38 13.08
N ASP A 166 -14.11 26.18 13.41
CA ASP A 166 -15.51 26.04 13.82
C ASP A 166 -15.73 27.10 14.92
N PRO A 167 -16.57 28.13 14.69
CA PRO A 167 -16.70 29.23 15.65
C PRO A 167 -17.29 28.74 16.96
N VAL A 168 -17.82 27.52 16.99
CA VAL A 168 -18.40 26.90 18.18
C VAL A 168 -17.34 26.02 18.84
N GLN A 169 -16.92 26.43 20.04
CA GLN A 169 -16.12 25.59 20.92
C GLN A 169 -16.84 24.25 21.13
N PRO A 170 -16.22 23.10 20.82
CA PRO A 170 -16.85 21.80 21.04
C PRO A 170 -17.11 21.59 22.53
N THR A 171 -18.10 20.78 22.89
CA THR A 171 -18.36 20.48 24.31
C THR A 171 -17.20 19.66 24.89
N CYS A 172 -16.56 20.17 25.94
CA CYS A 172 -15.58 19.37 26.68
C CYS A 172 -16.30 18.39 27.61
N ASP A 173 -16.26 17.10 27.28
CA ASP A 173 -16.88 16.02 28.03
C ASP A 173 -15.94 14.80 28.18
N ALA A 174 -16.46 13.69 28.69
CA ALA A 174 -15.67 12.48 28.89
C ALA A 174 -15.12 11.87 27.59
N ASN A 175 -15.82 12.03 26.47
CA ASN A 175 -15.42 11.50 25.16
C ASN A 175 -14.37 12.40 24.48
N SER A 176 -14.37 13.68 24.83
CA SER A 176 -13.45 14.70 24.30
C SER A 176 -12.24 14.93 25.20
N ARG A 177 -12.11 14.19 26.31
CA ARG A 177 -10.96 14.29 27.22
C ARG A 177 -9.66 14.00 26.46
N GLY A 178 -8.67 14.89 26.61
CA GLY A 178 -7.37 14.72 25.96
C GLY A 178 -7.27 15.37 24.58
N THR A 179 -8.34 16.03 24.12
CA THR A 179 -8.35 16.74 22.84
C THR A 179 -7.77 18.15 22.97
N PHE A 180 -7.24 18.64 21.85
CA PHE A 180 -6.73 20.00 21.70
C PHE A 180 -7.60 20.76 20.71
N TRP A 181 -7.83 22.04 20.97
CA TRP A 181 -8.57 22.94 20.09
C TRP A 181 -7.72 24.18 19.79
N LEU A 182 -7.48 24.42 18.50
CA LEU A 182 -6.76 25.61 18.03
C LEU A 182 -7.78 26.56 17.40
N HIS A 183 -7.88 27.78 17.92
CA HIS A 183 -8.87 28.74 17.45
C HIS A 183 -8.38 30.18 17.61
N LYS A 184 -9.00 31.09 16.84
CA LYS A 184 -8.96 32.53 17.13
C LYS A 184 -9.91 32.81 18.30
N ALA A 185 -9.55 33.69 19.23
CA ALA A 185 -10.45 34.00 20.35
C ALA A 185 -11.75 34.69 19.90
N ASP A 186 -11.74 35.35 18.73
CA ASP A 186 -12.94 35.87 18.05
C ASP A 186 -12.80 35.83 16.51
N ALA A 187 -13.90 36.14 15.81
CA ALA A 187 -13.92 36.18 14.34
C ALA A 187 -13.18 37.38 13.74
N THR A 188 -12.56 38.23 14.56
CA THR A 188 -11.85 39.42 14.13
C THR A 188 -10.34 39.15 14.11
N THR A 189 -9.60 39.79 13.20
CA THR A 189 -8.16 39.52 13.02
C THR A 189 -7.28 40.08 14.14
N THR A 190 -7.87 40.58 15.23
CA THR A 190 -7.17 41.31 16.29
C THR A 190 -6.98 40.51 17.56
N THR A 191 -7.59 39.34 17.70
CA THR A 191 -7.37 38.51 18.88
C THR A 191 -6.26 37.47 18.68
N PRO A 192 -5.50 37.22 19.75
CA PRO A 192 -4.54 36.13 19.83
C PRO A 192 -5.10 34.78 19.39
N ASP A 193 -4.27 33.95 18.77
CA ASP A 193 -4.59 32.52 18.59
C ASP A 193 -4.46 31.79 19.95
N HIS A 194 -5.37 30.86 20.22
CA HIS A 194 -5.42 30.07 21.44
C HIS A 194 -5.22 28.58 21.13
N LEU A 195 -4.50 27.88 22.02
CA LEU A 195 -4.50 26.43 22.11
C LEU A 195 -5.14 26.04 23.43
N ASP A 196 -6.33 25.45 23.34
CA ASP A 196 -7.09 24.95 24.48
C ASP A 196 -6.98 23.43 24.58
N PHE A 197 -7.03 22.90 25.81
CA PHE A 197 -7.04 21.46 26.12
C PHE A 197 -8.28 21.09 26.91
N CYS A 198 -9.00 20.04 26.51
CA CYS A 198 -10.13 19.51 27.25
C CYS A 198 -9.65 18.54 28.34
N GLY A 199 -9.75 18.99 29.60
CA GLY A 199 -9.27 18.26 30.77
C GLY A 199 -10.34 17.95 31.80
N HIS A 200 -10.08 16.94 32.63
CA HIS A 200 -10.88 16.66 33.82
C HIS A 200 -10.60 17.73 34.89
N THR A 201 -11.65 18.24 35.53
CA THR A 201 -11.53 19.23 36.60
C THR A 201 -11.40 18.55 37.97
N ASN A 202 -11.15 19.32 39.02
CA ASN A 202 -11.15 18.79 40.39
C ASN A 202 -12.55 18.42 40.92
N VAL A 203 -13.60 18.61 40.12
CA VAL A 203 -14.98 18.20 40.42
C VAL A 203 -15.27 16.86 39.73
N ALA A 204 -15.89 15.93 40.47
CA ALA A 204 -16.23 14.61 39.96
C ALA A 204 -17.00 14.69 38.64
N ASN A 205 -16.55 13.92 37.63
CA ASN A 205 -17.15 13.85 36.29
C ASN A 205 -17.36 15.19 35.56
N THR A 206 -16.62 16.23 35.93
CA THR A 206 -16.71 17.53 35.27
C THR A 206 -15.47 17.78 34.43
N TYR A 207 -15.67 18.27 33.21
CA TYR A 207 -14.63 18.53 32.22
C TYR A 207 -14.71 19.99 31.77
N ALA A 208 -13.58 20.60 31.47
CA ALA A 208 -13.52 21.98 31.00
C ALA A 208 -12.35 22.20 30.06
N TRP A 209 -12.54 23.11 29.11
CA TRP A 209 -11.44 23.65 28.31
C TRP A 209 -10.53 24.53 29.16
N LYS A 210 -9.23 24.41 28.93
CA LYS A 210 -8.19 25.23 29.54
C LYS A 210 -7.26 25.73 28.46
N THR A 211 -7.09 27.04 28.37
CA THR A 211 -6.08 27.65 27.51
C THR A 211 -4.68 27.31 28.02
N VAL A 212 -3.91 26.66 27.15
CA VAL A 212 -2.54 26.23 27.40
C VAL A 212 -1.57 27.29 26.90
N VAL A 213 -1.84 27.87 25.73
CA VAL A 213 -0.99 28.88 25.10
C VAL A 213 -1.86 29.94 24.41
N THR A 214 -1.37 31.17 24.45
CA THR A 214 -1.91 32.32 23.73
C THR A 214 -0.79 32.91 22.88
N TRP A 215 -1.00 33.08 21.57
CA TRP A 215 -0.03 33.68 20.66
C TRP A 215 -0.43 35.10 20.27
N PRO A 216 0.48 36.09 20.35
CA PRO A 216 0.18 37.48 20.03
C PRO A 216 -0.29 37.70 18.59
#